data_AF-A0A914QR67-F1
#
_entry.id   AF-A0A914QR67-F1
#
_cell.length_a   1.000
_cell.length_b   1.000
_cell.length_c   1.000
_cell.angle_alpha   90.00
_cell.angle_beta   90.00
_cell.angle_gamma   90.00
#
_symmetry.space_group_name_H-M   'P 1'
#
loop_
_entity.id
_entity.type
_entity.pdbx_description
1 polymer ?
#
loop_
_entity_poly.entity_id
_entity_poly.type
_entity_poly.pdbx_seq_one_letter_code
_entity_poly.pdbx_strand_id
1 'polypeptide(L)' 'MNGNGEVIVADNHNNFNLTIFNQKGNMLNAMESKVKHAQCFDIALIENGSVVLASSDYRLYLYRYSHPLTV' A
#
# COMPACT_ATOMS: atom_id res chain seq x y z
N MET A 1 6.15 2.08 8.73
CA MET A 1 5.69 0.90 9.48
C MET A 1 4.32 1.22 10.05
N ASN A 2 3.36 0.29 10.02
CA ASN A 2 2.03 0.55 10.57
C ASN A 2 1.98 0.29 12.10
N GLY A 3 0.81 0.48 12.71
CA GLY A 3 0.60 0.27 14.14
C GLY A 3 0.84 -1.17 14.63
N ASN A 4 0.86 -2.16 13.73
CA ASN A 4 1.14 -3.56 14.06
C ASN A 4 2.63 -3.92 13.97
N GLY A 5 3.49 -2.95 13.63
CA GLY A 5 4.91 -3.20 13.41
C GLY A 5 5.23 -3.78 12.03
N GLU A 6 4.27 -3.82 11.11
CA GLU A 6 4.45 -4.38 9.77
C GLU A 6 5.12 -3.37 8.82
N VAL A 7 5.95 -3.89 7.92
CA VAL A 7 6.65 -3.13 6.88
C VAL A 7 5.84 -3.23 5.60
N ILE A 8 5.37 -2.11 5.10
CA ILE A 8 4.63 -2.01 3.84
C ILE A 8 5.60 -1.50 2.79
N VAL A 9 5.77 -2.28 1.73
CA VAL A 9 6.57 -1.92 0.55
C VAL A 9 5.60 -1.70 -0.60
N ALA A 10 5.70 -0.55 -1.26
CA ALA A 10 4.91 -0.24 -2.43
C ALA A 10 5.80 -0.17 -3.67
N ASP A 11 5.29 -0.69 -4.78
CA ASP A 11 5.87 -0.46 -6.10
C ASP A 11 4.78 -0.11 -7.11
N ASN A 12 5.21 0.49 -8.20
CA ASN A 12 4.37 0.68 -9.37
C ASN A 12 5.17 0.25 -10.59
N HIS A 13 5.58 -1.02 -10.68
CA HIS A 13 6.28 -1.55 -11.87
C HIS A 13 5.28 -2.05 -12.93
N ASN A 14 4.33 -2.90 -12.55
CA ASN A 14 3.19 -3.34 -13.36
C ASN A 14 1.95 -3.36 -12.45
N ASN A 15 1.02 -2.43 -12.66
CA ASN A 15 0.05 -1.98 -11.65
C ASN A 15 0.73 -1.46 -10.35
N PHE A 16 -0.07 -0.97 -9.41
CA PHE A 16 0.39 -0.54 -8.10
C PHE A 16 0.25 -1.69 -7.11
N ASN A 17 1.36 -2.09 -6.51
CA ASN A 17 1.45 -3.23 -5.62
C ASN A 17 1.74 -2.77 -4.20
N LEU A 18 1.16 -3.49 -3.23
CA LEU A 18 1.48 -3.37 -1.82
C LEU A 18 1.86 -4.75 -1.30
N THR A 19 3.10 -4.89 -0.83
CA THR A 19 3.58 -6.11 -0.17
C THR A 19 3.85 -5.80 1.30
N ILE A 20 3.32 -6.65 2.17
CA ILE A 20 3.37 -6.48 3.61
C ILE A 20 4.29 -7.55 4.19
N PHE A 21 5.24 -7.13 5.01
CA PHE A 21 6.20 -8.02 5.67
C PHE A 21 6.16 -7.81 7.19
N ASN A 22 6.54 -8.86 7.93
CA ASN A 22 6.96 -8.67 9.31
C ASN A 22 8.39 -8.08 9.35
N GLN A 23 8.83 -7.65 10.52
CA GLN A 23 10.18 -7.07 10.68
C GLN A 23 11.34 -8.06 10.46
N LYS A 24 11.04 -9.37 10.43
CA LYS A 24 12.02 -10.41 10.10
C LYS A 24 12.14 -10.63 8.58
N GLY A 25 11.39 -9.87 7.78
CA GLY A 25 11.39 -9.97 6.32
C GLY A 25 10.52 -11.10 5.77
N ASN A 26 9.69 -11.75 6.59
CA ASN A 26 8.74 -12.74 6.07
C ASN A 26 7.53 -12.02 5.49
N MET A 27 7.13 -12.39 4.27
CA MET A 27 5.95 -11.85 3.63
C MET A 27 4.68 -12.34 4.34
N LEU A 28 3.81 -11.40 4.68
CA LEU A 28 2.51 -11.65 5.32
C LEU A 28 1.37 -11.58 4.32
N ASN A 29 1.40 -10.62 3.40
CA ASN A 29 0.34 -10.41 2.41
C ASN A 29 0.86 -9.63 1.19
N ALA A 30 0.18 -9.75 0.05
CA ALA A 30 0.47 -9.00 -1.18
C ALA A 30 -0.84 -8.62 -1.90
N MET A 31 -0.89 -7.41 -2.43
CA MET A 31 -2.04 -6.86 -3.16
C MET A 31 -1.60 -6.13 -4.40
N GLU A 32 -2.44 -6.17 -5.42
CA GLU A 32 -2.24 -5.50 -6.70
C GLU A 32 -3.49 -4.66 -7.02
N SER A 33 -3.29 -3.43 -7.49
CA SER A 33 -4.38 -2.59 -8.00
C SER A 33 -4.86 -3.09 -9.36
N LYS A 34 -6.14 -2.86 -9.68
CA LYS A 34 -6.70 -3.19 -11.00
C LYS A 34 -6.15 -2.31 -12.14
N VAL A 35 -5.47 -1.22 -11.81
CA VAL A 35 -5.02 -0.21 -12.76
C VAL A 35 -3.60 0.22 -12.48
N LYS A 36 -2.90 0.56 -13.55
CA LYS A 36 -1.58 1.18 -13.53
C LYS A 36 -1.69 2.67 -13.22
N HIS A 37 -0.86 3.16 -12.28
CA HIS A 37 -0.72 4.60 -12.04
C HIS A 37 0.40 5.21 -12.85
N ALA A 38 0.35 6.55 -12.99
CA ALA A 38 1.49 7.35 -13.42
C ALA A 38 2.65 7.24 -12.40
N GLN A 39 3.76 7.95 -12.62
CA GLN A 39 4.90 7.92 -11.70
C GLN A 39 4.44 8.28 -10.28
N CYS A 40 4.73 7.38 -9.34
CA CYS A 40 4.47 7.53 -7.93
C CYS A 40 5.62 8.29 -7.27
N PHE A 41 5.33 9.40 -6.57
CA PHE A 41 6.35 10.18 -5.87
C PHE A 41 6.58 9.68 -4.46
N ASP A 42 5.51 9.46 -3.70
CA ASP A 42 5.58 9.04 -2.31
C ASP A 42 4.30 8.32 -1.86
N ILE A 43 4.41 7.61 -0.74
CA ILE A 43 3.30 6.97 -0.05
C ILE A 43 3.29 7.32 1.45
N ALA A 44 2.09 7.53 2.01
CA ALA A 44 1.91 7.73 3.44
C ALA A 44 0.95 6.70 4.02
N LEU A 45 1.31 6.11 5.16
CA LEU A 45 0.40 5.28 5.94
C LEU A 45 -0.59 6.18 6.68
N ILE A 46 -1.85 5.80 6.66
CA ILE A 46 -2.90 6.43 7.47
C ILE A 46 -3.60 5.37 8.34
N GLU A 47 -4.44 5.82 9.26
CA GLU A 47 -5.21 4.94 10.14
C GLU A 47 -6.10 3.95 9.36
N ASN A 48 -6.54 2.90 10.05
CA ASN A 48 -7.44 1.87 9.51
C ASN A 48 -6.86 1.04 8.36
N GLY A 49 -5.54 0.88 8.31
CA GLY A 49 -4.86 0.03 7.33
C GLY A 49 -5.06 0.52 5.90
N SER A 50 -4.82 1.82 5.69
CA SER A 50 -4.85 2.43 4.36
C SER A 50 -3.55 3.19 4.05
N VAL A 51 -3.27 3.38 2.77
CA VAL A 51 -2.17 4.21 2.27
C VAL A 51 -2.72 5.30 1.35
N VAL A 52 -2.11 6.47 1.42
CA VAL A 52 -2.28 7.53 0.42
C VAL A 52 -1.09 7.48 -0.51
N LEU A 53 -1.35 7.46 -1.82
CA LEU A 53 -0.36 7.50 -2.88
C LEU A 53 -0.39 8.88 -3.56
N ALA A 54 0.76 9.55 -3.63
CA ALA A 54 0.93 10.77 -4.41
C ALA A 54 1.50 10.45 -5.80
N SER A 55 0.79 10.87 -6.84
CA SER A 55 1.11 10.53 -8.23
C SER A 55 1.29 11.77 -9.12
N SER A 56 2.13 11.63 -10.14
CA SER A 56 2.48 12.65 -11.15
C SER A 56 1.32 13.06 -12.07
N ASP A 57 0.18 12.39 -11.99
CA ASP A 57 -1.07 12.78 -12.67
C ASP A 57 -1.88 13.82 -11.88
N TYR A 58 -1.24 14.49 -10.91
CA TYR A 58 -1.82 15.53 -10.05
C TYR A 58 -2.94 15.02 -9.12
N ARG A 59 -2.94 13.72 -8.81
CA ARG A 59 -3.95 13.09 -7.96
C ARG A 59 -3.33 12.40 -6.75
N LEU A 60 -4.15 12.33 -5.69
CA LEU A 60 -3.91 11.47 -4.54
C LEU A 60 -4.88 10.29 -4.59
N TYR A 61 -4.37 9.09 -4.36
CA TYR A 61 -5.17 7.87 -4.34
C TYR A 61 -5.17 7.25 -2.95
N LEU A 62 -6.33 6.81 -2.49
CA LEU A 62 -6.47 6.09 -1.23
C LEU A 62 -6.66 4.60 -1.49
N TYR A 63 -5.78 3.79 -0.92
CA TYR A 63 -5.86 2.33 -0.98
C TYR A 63 -6.04 1.75 0.42
N ARG A 64 -7.03 0.88 0.59
CA ARG A 64 -7.16 0.06 1.80
C ARG A 64 -6.43 -1.25 1.60
N TYR A 65 -5.55 -1.59 2.53
CA TYR A 65 -4.71 -2.79 2.47
C TYR A 65 -5.00 -3.77 3.61
N SER A 66 -5.80 -3.35 4.60
CA SER A 66 -6.40 -4.22 5.62
C SER A 66 -7.78 -4.67 5.18
N HIS A 67 -8.10 -5.96 5.36
CA HIS A 67 -9.47 -6.43 5.18
C HIS A 67 -10.40 -5.68 6.16
N PRO A 68 -11.65 -5.37 5.78
CA PRO A 68 -12.69 -5.09 6.76
C PRO A 68 -12.78 -6.30 7.69
N LEU A 69 -12.84 -6.08 9.01
CA LEU A 69 -13.22 -7.14 9.93
C LEU A 69 -14.56 -7.71 9.43
N THR A 70 -14.58 -8.99 9.08
CA THR A 70 -15.82 -9.73 8.85
C THR A 70 -16.60 -9.71 10.16
N VAL A 71 -17.80 -9.14 10.14
CA VAL A 71 -18.79 -9.25 11.23
C VAL A 71 -19.39 -10.64 11.21
#